data_AF-A0A970P2N8-F1
#
_entry.id   AF-A0A970P2N8-F1
#
_cell.length_a   1.000
_cell.length_b   1.000
_cell.length_c   1.000
_cell.angle_alpha   90.00
_cell.angle_beta   90.00
_cell.angle_gamma   90.00
#
_symmetry.space_group_name_H-M   'P 1'
#
loop_
_entity.id
_entity.type
_entity.pdbx_description
1 polymer ?
#
loop_
_entity_poly.entity_id
_entity_poly.type
_entity_poly.pdbx_seq_one_letter_code
_entity_poly.pdbx_strand_id
1 'polypeptide(L)'
;DEFKNGIDGTEIFPGFIKIAVESKDKLSPMDTKIIKAAAIAHKATGLTIVSHTGTDGPAFAQLEILKDEGVSPDAFVWTHAQNGTFYGYVEAAKQGCWISIDNVNKNNTNEAGSIDWYVDVLSKLKREKLLAKILISHDAGWYNVGQENGGNYRGYTDIFDHLLPALKVNGFRQEDIDLLFIKNPQRAFAVRIRKIK
;
A
#
# COMPACT_ATOMS: atom_id res chain seq x y z
N ASP A 1 -19.13 12.13 7.45
CA ASP A 1 -19.60 12.05 8.84
C ASP A 1 -18.48 11.53 9.72
N GLU A 2 -18.04 10.28 9.49
CA GLU A 2 -16.95 9.60 10.21
C GLU A 2 -15.72 10.45 10.54
N PHE A 3 -15.16 11.18 9.57
CA PHE A 3 -13.99 12.03 9.81
C PHE A 3 -14.21 13.16 10.82
N LYS A 4 -15.45 13.66 10.94
CA LYS A 4 -15.80 14.79 11.83
C LYS A 4 -16.37 14.32 13.16
N ASN A 5 -17.12 13.22 13.14
CA ASN A 5 -17.96 12.80 14.26
C ASN A 5 -17.57 11.43 14.85
N GLY A 6 -16.56 10.76 14.29
CA GLY A 6 -16.16 9.41 14.69
C GLY A 6 -16.98 8.31 14.01
N ILE A 7 -16.48 7.08 14.07
CA ILE A 7 -17.06 5.91 13.40
C ILE A 7 -18.08 5.26 14.34
N ASP A 8 -19.27 4.94 13.81
CA ASP A 8 -20.32 4.18 14.50
C ASP A 8 -20.66 4.69 15.91
N GLY A 9 -20.68 6.02 16.08
CA GLY A 9 -21.02 6.67 17.36
C GLY A 9 -19.90 6.61 18.41
N THR A 10 -18.70 6.21 18.03
CA THR A 10 -17.51 6.19 18.90
C THR A 10 -16.66 7.46 18.74
N GLU A 11 -15.70 7.68 19.64
CA GLU A 11 -14.69 8.74 19.50
C GLU A 11 -13.48 8.31 18.66
N ILE A 12 -13.58 7.22 17.90
CA ILE A 12 -12.52 6.71 17.04
C ILE A 12 -12.69 7.28 15.63
N PHE A 13 -11.65 7.91 15.11
CA PHE A 13 -11.64 8.56 13.80
C PHE A 13 -10.86 7.75 12.76
N PRO A 14 -11.25 7.81 11.48
CA PRO A 14 -10.53 7.12 10.41
C PRO A 14 -9.14 7.71 10.19
N GLY A 15 -8.13 6.83 10.02
CA GLY A 15 -6.75 7.22 9.72
C GLY A 15 -6.42 7.31 8.21
N PHE A 16 -7.25 6.70 7.36
CA PHE A 16 -7.12 6.72 5.90
C PHE A 16 -8.44 6.29 5.24
N ILE A 17 -8.56 6.45 3.93
CA ILE A 17 -9.69 6.02 3.10
C ILE A 17 -9.31 4.68 2.46
N LYS A 18 -10.03 3.59 2.75
CA LYS A 18 -9.84 2.31 2.06
C LYS A 18 -10.87 2.16 0.94
N ILE A 19 -10.39 1.81 -0.25
CA ILE A 19 -11.23 1.40 -1.39
C ILE A 19 -10.70 0.11 -2.00
N ALA A 20 -11.48 -0.46 -2.93
CA ALA A 20 -11.09 -1.58 -3.76
C ALA A 20 -11.63 -1.36 -5.18
N VAL A 21 -10.91 -1.89 -6.16
CA VAL A 21 -11.34 -1.96 -7.56
C VAL A 21 -11.13 -3.37 -8.09
N GLU A 22 -11.85 -3.73 -9.16
CA GLU A 22 -11.55 -4.97 -9.88
C GLU A 22 -10.14 -4.95 -10.50
N SER A 23 -9.51 -6.12 -10.62
CA SER A 23 -8.17 -6.29 -11.22
C SER A 23 -8.18 -6.20 -12.77
N LYS A 24 -9.05 -5.37 -13.34
CA LYS A 24 -9.17 -5.15 -14.79
C LYS A 24 -8.59 -3.79 -15.16
N ASP A 25 -7.80 -3.74 -16.23
CA ASP A 25 -7.22 -2.49 -16.76
C ASP A 25 -8.29 -1.46 -17.12
N LYS A 26 -9.45 -1.94 -17.59
CA LYS A 26 -10.63 -1.11 -17.81
C LYS A 26 -11.54 -1.15 -16.59
N LEU A 27 -11.47 -0.09 -15.81
CA LEU A 27 -12.31 0.11 -14.63
C LEU A 27 -13.79 0.28 -15.00
N SER A 28 -14.66 -0.32 -14.20
CA SER A 28 -16.10 -0.22 -14.40
C SER A 28 -16.62 1.18 -14.02
N PRO A 29 -17.86 1.53 -14.40
CA PRO A 29 -18.51 2.74 -13.90
C PRO A 29 -18.59 2.77 -12.37
N MET A 30 -18.72 1.62 -11.72
CA MET A 30 -18.74 1.52 -10.26
C MET A 30 -17.37 1.82 -9.67
N ASP A 31 -16.31 1.21 -10.18
CA ASP A 31 -14.93 1.49 -9.73
C ASP A 31 -14.61 2.98 -9.88
N THR A 32 -14.95 3.56 -11.04
CA THR A 32 -14.78 5.00 -11.30
C THR A 32 -15.51 5.84 -10.28
N LYS A 33 -16.77 5.49 -9.96
CA LYS A 33 -17.57 6.19 -8.94
C LYS A 33 -16.92 6.13 -7.55
N ILE A 34 -16.40 4.97 -7.16
CA ILE A 34 -15.71 4.76 -5.88
C ILE A 34 -14.43 5.61 -5.80
N ILE A 35 -13.60 5.62 -6.86
CA ILE A 35 -12.37 6.41 -6.91
C ILE A 35 -12.67 7.91 -6.81
N LYS A 36 -13.69 8.39 -7.53
CA LYS A 36 -14.13 9.80 -7.46
C LYS A 36 -14.65 10.16 -6.06
N ALA A 37 -15.40 9.28 -5.42
CA ALA A 37 -15.84 9.48 -4.03
C ALA A 37 -14.64 9.56 -3.07
N ALA A 38 -13.63 8.70 -3.23
CA ALA A 38 -12.39 8.76 -2.46
C ALA A 38 -11.61 10.05 -2.73
N ALA A 39 -11.57 10.54 -3.97
CA ALA A 39 -10.94 11.82 -4.31
C ALA A 39 -11.64 13.00 -3.62
N ILE A 40 -12.97 13.03 -3.61
CA ILE A 40 -13.77 14.04 -2.90
C ILE A 40 -13.46 13.98 -1.40
N ALA A 41 -13.48 12.78 -0.81
CA ALA A 41 -13.17 12.57 0.60
C ALA A 41 -11.76 13.05 0.94
N HIS A 42 -10.74 12.66 0.17
CA HIS A 42 -9.35 13.11 0.35
C HIS A 42 -9.24 14.65 0.30
N LYS A 43 -9.87 15.30 -0.68
CA LYS A 43 -9.85 16.76 -0.81
C LYS A 43 -10.52 17.48 0.37
N ALA A 44 -11.44 16.83 1.06
CA ALA A 44 -12.13 17.38 2.22
C ALA A 44 -11.42 17.10 3.56
N THR A 45 -10.66 16.00 3.66
CA THR A 45 -10.14 15.50 4.95
C THR A 45 -8.62 15.42 5.02
N GLY A 46 -7.94 15.30 3.88
CA GLY A 46 -6.51 15.04 3.79
C GLY A 46 -6.09 13.58 4.06
N LEU A 47 -7.04 12.69 4.34
CA LEU A 47 -6.79 11.27 4.55
C LEU A 47 -6.21 10.59 3.30
N THR A 48 -5.20 9.75 3.46
CA THR A 48 -4.60 8.98 2.35
C THR A 48 -5.60 7.99 1.75
N ILE A 49 -5.58 7.80 0.43
CA ILE A 49 -6.37 6.79 -0.27
C ILE A 49 -5.54 5.51 -0.36
N VAL A 50 -6.06 4.40 0.15
CA VAL A 50 -5.41 3.09 0.14
C VAL A 50 -6.27 2.10 -0.62
N SER A 51 -5.84 1.68 -1.81
CA SER A 51 -6.70 0.92 -2.72
C SER A 51 -6.23 -0.51 -2.95
N HIS A 52 -7.10 -1.48 -2.64
CA HIS A 52 -6.93 -2.86 -3.08
C HIS A 52 -7.00 -2.90 -4.61
N THR A 53 -5.89 -3.26 -5.25
CA THR A 53 -5.70 -3.05 -6.69
C THR A 53 -5.12 -4.28 -7.41
N GLY A 54 -3.96 -4.78 -6.96
CA GLY A 54 -3.26 -5.87 -7.65
C GLY A 54 -2.26 -5.39 -8.71
N THR A 55 -2.56 -5.59 -10.00
CA THR A 55 -1.61 -5.39 -11.12
C THR A 55 -1.45 -3.92 -11.55
N ASP A 56 -0.51 -3.65 -12.45
CA ASP A 56 -0.16 -2.33 -12.97
C ASP A 56 -1.34 -1.60 -13.61
N GLY A 57 -2.09 -2.26 -14.50
CA GLY A 57 -3.15 -1.62 -15.29
C GLY A 57 -4.22 -0.94 -14.44
N PRO A 58 -4.86 -1.64 -13.48
CA PRO A 58 -5.79 -1.04 -12.53
C PRO A 58 -5.16 0.05 -11.66
N ALA A 59 -3.87 -0.05 -11.32
CA ALA A 59 -3.18 0.98 -10.54
C ALA A 59 -3.04 2.29 -11.34
N PHE A 60 -2.57 2.19 -12.58
CA PHE A 60 -2.44 3.36 -13.45
C PHE A 60 -3.80 3.95 -13.86
N ALA A 61 -4.82 3.12 -14.09
CA ALA A 61 -6.17 3.60 -14.37
C ALA A 61 -6.74 4.42 -13.19
N GLN A 62 -6.50 3.98 -11.94
CA GLN A 62 -6.86 4.76 -10.75
C GLN A 62 -6.08 6.07 -10.65
N LEU A 63 -4.77 6.03 -10.92
CA LEU A 63 -3.93 7.23 -10.91
C LEU A 63 -4.43 8.28 -11.92
N GLU A 64 -4.81 7.88 -13.14
CA GLU A 64 -5.39 8.81 -14.12
C GLU A 64 -6.66 9.47 -13.59
N ILE A 65 -7.63 8.69 -13.08
CA ILE A 65 -8.88 9.24 -12.54
C ILE A 65 -8.62 10.17 -11.35
N LEU A 66 -7.72 9.80 -10.44
CA LEU A 66 -7.36 10.66 -9.30
C LEU A 66 -6.72 11.97 -9.76
N LYS A 67 -5.88 11.93 -10.79
CA LYS A 67 -5.28 13.13 -11.38
C LYS A 67 -6.34 14.02 -12.03
N ASP A 68 -7.29 13.45 -12.78
CA ASP A 68 -8.42 14.20 -13.34
C ASP A 68 -9.28 14.86 -12.25
N GLU A 69 -9.40 14.23 -11.08
CA GLU A 69 -10.08 14.79 -9.91
C GLU A 69 -9.22 15.78 -9.11
N GLY A 70 -8.01 16.10 -9.57
CA GLY A 70 -7.10 17.07 -8.96
C GLY A 70 -6.36 16.57 -7.73
N VAL A 71 -6.30 15.25 -7.51
CA VAL A 71 -5.59 14.61 -6.40
C VAL A 71 -4.19 14.20 -6.83
N SER A 72 -3.17 14.54 -6.03
CA SER A 72 -1.80 14.14 -6.32
C SER A 72 -1.62 12.62 -6.13
N PRO A 73 -0.82 11.94 -6.97
CA PRO A 73 -0.45 10.54 -6.73
C PRO A 73 0.18 10.30 -5.34
N ASP A 74 0.79 11.31 -4.71
CA ASP A 74 1.32 11.22 -3.32
C ASP A 74 0.23 10.97 -2.26
N ALA A 75 -1.04 11.11 -2.64
CA ALA A 75 -2.20 10.78 -1.81
C ALA A 75 -2.65 9.32 -1.92
N PHE A 76 -2.08 8.53 -2.83
CA PHE A 76 -2.57 7.20 -3.19
C PHE A 76 -1.56 6.10 -2.86
N VAL A 77 -2.06 5.01 -2.28
CA VAL A 77 -1.32 3.77 -2.00
C VAL A 77 -1.89 2.65 -2.85
N TRP A 78 -1.07 2.16 -3.79
CA TRP A 78 -1.29 0.96 -4.56
C TRP A 78 -1.07 -0.26 -3.66
N THR A 79 -2.16 -0.90 -3.21
CA THR A 79 -2.13 -2.11 -2.36
C THR A 79 -2.07 -3.38 -3.22
N HIS A 80 -1.41 -4.40 -2.70
CA HIS A 80 -1.09 -5.65 -3.39
C HIS A 80 -0.17 -5.49 -4.59
N ALA A 81 0.73 -4.51 -4.50
CA ALA A 81 1.62 -4.19 -5.59
C ALA A 81 2.57 -5.34 -5.94
N GLN A 82 2.79 -6.33 -5.05
CA GLN A 82 3.51 -7.57 -5.39
C GLN A 82 3.03 -8.28 -6.67
N ASN A 83 1.77 -8.05 -7.07
CA ASN A 83 1.19 -8.62 -8.29
C ASN A 83 1.50 -7.78 -9.54
N GLY A 84 2.13 -6.62 -9.37
CA GLY A 84 2.59 -5.75 -10.43
C GLY A 84 4.01 -6.05 -10.89
N THR A 85 4.49 -5.23 -11.82
CA THR A 85 5.82 -5.36 -12.40
C THR A 85 6.81 -4.38 -11.80
N PHE A 86 8.11 -4.70 -11.88
CA PHE A 86 9.17 -3.77 -11.49
C PHE A 86 9.11 -2.46 -12.29
N TYR A 87 8.75 -2.52 -13.58
CA TYR A 87 8.53 -1.33 -14.39
C TYR A 87 7.38 -0.48 -13.85
N GLY A 88 6.26 -1.12 -13.48
CA GLY A 88 5.14 -0.46 -12.83
C GLY A 88 5.54 0.24 -11.53
N TYR A 89 6.37 -0.39 -10.70
CA TYR A 89 6.90 0.25 -9.48
C TYR A 89 7.68 1.51 -9.81
N VAL A 90 8.57 1.45 -10.79
CA VAL A 90 9.39 2.60 -11.21
C VAL A 90 8.50 3.76 -11.68
N GLU A 91 7.55 3.47 -12.57
CA GLU A 91 6.68 4.51 -13.14
C GLU A 91 5.70 5.07 -12.11
N ALA A 92 5.10 4.24 -11.25
CA ALA A 92 4.24 4.70 -10.17
C ALA A 92 5.01 5.56 -9.16
N ALA A 93 6.20 5.14 -8.74
CA ALA A 93 7.03 5.90 -7.81
C ALA A 93 7.45 7.26 -8.37
N LYS A 94 7.80 7.34 -9.67
CA LYS A 94 8.13 8.60 -10.35
C LYS A 94 6.95 9.58 -10.38
N GLN A 95 5.72 9.08 -10.53
CA GLN A 95 4.51 9.91 -10.42
C GLN A 95 4.24 10.37 -8.99
N GLY A 96 4.88 9.75 -7.99
CA GLY A 96 4.72 10.04 -6.57
C GLY A 96 3.79 9.08 -5.83
N CYS A 97 3.27 8.04 -6.49
CA CYS A 97 2.44 7.00 -5.88
C CYS A 97 3.20 6.22 -4.80
N TRP A 98 2.51 5.82 -3.74
CA TRP A 98 3.03 4.86 -2.76
C TRP A 98 2.76 3.42 -3.21
N ILE A 99 3.78 2.57 -3.14
CA ILE A 99 3.74 1.18 -3.58
C ILE A 99 3.76 0.30 -2.34
N SER A 100 2.65 -0.36 -2.06
CA SER A 100 2.50 -1.27 -0.92
C SER A 100 2.72 -2.70 -1.39
N ILE A 101 3.87 -3.25 -1.02
CA ILE A 101 4.22 -4.66 -1.19
C ILE A 101 3.93 -5.34 0.14
N ASP A 102 2.72 -5.89 0.26
CA ASP A 102 2.06 -6.13 1.54
C ASP A 102 1.74 -7.61 1.78
N ASN A 103 2.52 -8.53 1.25
CA ASN A 103 2.30 -9.96 1.42
C ASN A 103 3.50 -10.73 2.01
N VAL A 104 4.27 -10.13 2.92
CA VAL A 104 5.44 -10.79 3.53
C VAL A 104 5.03 -12.13 4.17
N ASN A 105 5.53 -13.23 3.63
CA ASN A 105 5.24 -14.57 4.11
C ASN A 105 6.47 -15.46 4.00
N LYS A 106 7.00 -15.89 5.15
CA LYS A 106 8.19 -16.76 5.20
C LYS A 106 7.97 -18.13 4.57
N ASN A 107 6.70 -18.57 4.46
CA ASN A 107 6.35 -19.88 3.89
C ASN A 107 6.27 -19.87 2.37
N ASN A 108 6.21 -18.68 1.74
CA ASN A 108 6.25 -18.57 0.29
C ASN A 108 7.68 -18.89 -0.18
N THR A 109 7.82 -19.64 -1.27
CA THR A 109 9.12 -19.98 -1.87
C THR A 109 9.12 -19.69 -3.36
N ASN A 110 10.13 -18.99 -3.86
CA ASN A 110 10.30 -18.66 -5.29
C ASN A 110 9.13 -17.88 -5.91
N GLU A 111 8.35 -17.18 -5.10
CA GLU A 111 7.20 -16.38 -5.55
C GLU A 111 7.17 -15.01 -4.86
N ALA A 112 6.38 -14.10 -5.42
CA ALA A 112 6.15 -12.79 -4.82
C ALA A 112 5.56 -12.96 -3.41
N GLY A 113 6.18 -12.31 -2.42
CA GLY A 113 5.84 -12.50 -1.00
C GLY A 113 6.87 -13.27 -0.18
N SER A 114 7.72 -14.07 -0.82
CA SER A 114 8.82 -14.78 -0.16
C SER A 114 9.93 -13.82 0.30
N ILE A 115 10.67 -14.20 1.35
CA ILE A 115 11.75 -13.37 1.92
C ILE A 115 12.83 -13.06 0.88
N ASP A 116 13.26 -14.06 0.10
CA ASP A 116 14.27 -13.89 -0.94
C ASP A 116 13.79 -12.96 -2.07
N TRP A 117 12.51 -13.04 -2.42
CA TRP A 117 11.92 -12.12 -3.39
C TRP A 117 11.89 -10.68 -2.86
N TYR A 118 11.56 -10.46 -1.58
CA TYR A 118 11.64 -9.13 -0.96
C TYR A 118 13.07 -8.59 -0.97
N VAL A 119 14.07 -9.41 -0.64
CA VAL A 119 15.48 -9.00 -0.69
C VAL A 119 15.88 -8.57 -2.10
N ASP A 120 15.52 -9.34 -3.13
CA ASP A 120 15.83 -9.02 -4.52
C ASP A 120 15.14 -7.72 -4.99
N VAL A 121 13.82 -7.62 -4.81
CA VAL A 121 13.04 -6.46 -5.29
C VAL A 121 13.43 -5.17 -4.56
N LEU A 122 13.64 -5.22 -3.24
CA LEU A 122 14.06 -4.05 -2.48
C LEU A 122 15.49 -3.66 -2.84
N SER A 123 16.38 -4.62 -3.12
CA SER A 123 17.74 -4.32 -3.57
C SER A 123 17.73 -3.60 -4.93
N LYS A 124 16.85 -4.01 -5.84
CA LYS A 124 16.63 -3.31 -7.12
C LYS A 124 16.10 -1.90 -6.90
N LEU A 125 15.06 -1.73 -6.08
CA LEU A 125 14.47 -0.43 -5.74
C LEU A 125 15.47 0.51 -5.04
N LYS A 126 16.37 -0.04 -4.21
CA LYS A 126 17.48 0.70 -3.58
C LYS A 126 18.46 1.24 -4.62
N ARG A 127 18.87 0.42 -5.59
CA ARG A 127 19.75 0.86 -6.69
C ARG A 127 19.11 1.96 -7.53
N GLU A 128 17.80 1.87 -7.78
CA GLU A 128 17.01 2.90 -8.47
C GLU A 128 16.68 4.13 -7.60
N LYS A 129 17.08 4.14 -6.32
CA LYS A 129 16.78 5.21 -5.35
C LYS A 129 15.29 5.45 -5.12
N LEU A 130 14.48 4.39 -5.21
CA LEU A 130 13.01 4.44 -5.10
C LEU A 130 12.47 3.95 -3.75
N LEU A 131 13.31 3.55 -2.79
CA LEU A 131 12.87 3.06 -1.48
C LEU A 131 11.94 4.04 -0.74
N ALA A 132 12.06 5.34 -0.98
CA ALA A 132 11.25 6.38 -0.33
C ALA A 132 9.75 6.35 -0.69
N LYS A 133 9.33 5.47 -1.61
CA LYS A 133 7.94 5.27 -2.02
C LYS A 133 7.38 3.89 -1.71
N ILE A 134 8.13 3.08 -0.97
CA ILE A 134 7.75 1.69 -0.68
C ILE A 134 7.15 1.57 0.72
N LEU A 135 6.04 0.84 0.81
CA LEU A 135 5.43 0.39 2.05
C LEU A 135 5.48 -1.15 2.07
N ILE A 136 5.67 -1.71 3.26
CA ILE A 136 5.79 -3.16 3.46
C ILE A 136 4.83 -3.56 4.58
N SER A 137 4.08 -4.64 4.35
CA SER A 137 3.17 -5.20 5.35
C SER A 137 2.96 -6.69 5.10
N HIS A 138 2.07 -7.30 5.86
CA HIS A 138 1.78 -8.73 5.79
C HIS A 138 0.50 -9.06 5.03
N ASP A 139 -0.55 -8.23 5.09
CA ASP A 139 -1.91 -8.58 4.64
C ASP A 139 -2.36 -9.94 5.21
N ALA A 140 -2.21 -10.07 6.53
CA ALA A 140 -2.42 -11.28 7.30
C ALA A 140 -3.49 -11.05 8.37
N GLY A 141 -3.78 -12.08 9.18
CA GLY A 141 -4.74 -11.92 10.28
C GLY A 141 -6.18 -12.33 10.00
N TRP A 142 -6.43 -13.07 8.91
CA TRP A 142 -7.78 -13.51 8.55
C TRP A 142 -8.46 -14.26 9.70
N TYR A 143 -9.73 -13.95 9.92
CA TYR A 143 -10.60 -14.63 10.87
C TYR A 143 -11.73 -15.32 10.11
N ASN A 144 -11.79 -16.65 10.18
CA ASN A 144 -12.83 -17.43 9.52
C ASN A 144 -14.05 -17.56 10.45
N VAL A 145 -15.10 -16.79 10.15
CA VAL A 145 -16.38 -16.88 10.86
C VAL A 145 -16.91 -18.31 10.77
N GLY A 146 -17.24 -18.91 11.92
CA GLY A 146 -17.75 -20.28 12.01
C GLY A 146 -16.69 -21.34 12.37
N GLN A 147 -15.41 -20.97 12.47
CA GLN A 147 -14.36 -21.83 13.01
C GLN A 147 -14.02 -21.42 14.45
N GLU A 148 -13.67 -22.40 15.29
CA GLU A 148 -13.21 -22.13 16.66
C GLU A 148 -11.99 -21.20 16.64
N ASN A 149 -12.06 -20.12 17.43
CA ASN A 149 -11.06 -19.04 17.46
C ASN A 149 -10.71 -18.44 16.07
N GLY A 150 -11.61 -18.54 15.09
CA GLY A 150 -11.39 -18.02 13.74
C GLY A 150 -10.54 -18.91 12.84
N GLY A 151 -10.20 -20.12 13.29
CA GLY A 151 -9.31 -21.03 12.57
C GLY A 151 -7.84 -20.64 12.68
N ASN A 152 -7.01 -21.26 11.83
CA ASN A 152 -5.59 -20.92 11.75
C ASN A 152 -5.41 -19.67 10.89
N TYR A 153 -4.60 -18.72 11.36
CA TYR A 153 -4.25 -17.52 10.62
C TYR A 153 -2.73 -17.33 10.54
N ARG A 154 -2.27 -16.62 9.51
CA ARG A 154 -0.86 -16.22 9.40
C ARG A 154 -0.59 -15.05 10.34
N GLY A 155 0.41 -15.20 11.21
CA GLY A 155 0.82 -14.16 12.16
C GLY A 155 1.51 -12.95 11.52
N TYR A 156 1.99 -12.04 12.37
CA TYR A 156 2.53 -10.74 11.96
C TYR A 156 4.04 -10.58 12.24
N THR A 157 4.75 -11.66 12.58
CA THR A 157 6.14 -11.58 13.04
C THR A 157 7.17 -11.77 11.92
N ASP A 158 6.77 -12.28 10.75
CA ASP A 158 7.69 -12.61 9.64
C ASP A 158 8.58 -11.43 9.19
N ILE A 159 8.08 -10.19 9.26
CA ILE A 159 8.89 -9.01 8.97
C ILE A 159 10.07 -8.90 9.94
N PHE A 160 9.81 -9.11 11.24
CA PHE A 160 10.81 -8.95 12.29
C PHE A 160 11.74 -10.16 12.40
N ASP A 161 11.17 -11.36 12.31
CA ASP A 161 11.89 -12.62 12.53
C ASP A 161 12.70 -13.05 11.30
N HIS A 162 12.28 -12.64 10.09
CA HIS A 162 12.86 -13.14 8.85
C HIS A 162 13.30 -12.02 7.88
N LEU A 163 12.41 -11.08 7.54
CA LEU A 163 12.73 -10.07 6.53
C LEU A 163 13.82 -9.09 6.98
N LEU A 164 13.69 -8.51 8.17
CA LEU A 164 14.65 -7.54 8.70
C LEU A 164 16.07 -8.15 8.84
N PRO A 165 16.26 -9.36 9.41
CA PRO A 165 17.55 -10.04 9.39
C PRO A 165 18.10 -10.25 7.97
N ALA A 166 17.28 -10.71 7.03
CA ALA A 166 17.69 -10.97 5.66
C ALA A 166 18.15 -9.68 4.95
N LEU A 167 17.43 -8.57 5.11
CA LEU A 167 17.81 -7.27 4.56
C LEU A 167 19.16 -6.80 5.11
N LYS A 168 19.40 -6.94 6.42
CA LYS A 168 20.69 -6.57 7.05
C LYS A 168 21.86 -7.35 6.47
N VAL A 169 21.72 -8.67 6.33
CA VAL A 169 22.73 -9.53 5.71
C VAL A 169 23.02 -9.12 4.26
N ASN A 170 22.01 -8.62 3.55
CA ASN A 170 22.11 -8.15 2.16
C ASN A 170 22.45 -6.66 2.02
N GLY A 171 23.04 -6.04 3.05
CA GLY A 171 23.62 -4.70 2.94
C GLY A 171 22.62 -3.54 3.06
N PHE A 172 21.42 -3.79 3.59
CA PHE A 172 20.54 -2.71 4.05
C PHE A 172 21.05 -2.18 5.39
N ARG A 173 21.28 -0.87 5.42
CA ARG A 173 21.69 -0.16 6.62
C ARG A 173 20.48 0.21 7.46
N GLN A 174 20.72 0.58 8.71
CA GLN A 174 19.64 1.02 9.60
C GLN A 174 18.84 2.20 9.01
N GLU A 175 19.50 3.10 8.28
CA GLU A 175 18.84 4.20 7.55
C GLU A 175 17.83 3.73 6.49
N ASP A 176 18.10 2.62 5.78
CA ASP A 176 17.17 2.05 4.81
C ASP A 176 15.97 1.41 5.52
N ILE A 177 16.24 0.72 6.64
CA ILE A 177 15.22 0.06 7.47
C ILE A 177 14.30 1.12 8.09
N ASP A 178 14.87 2.17 8.68
CA ASP A 178 14.11 3.27 9.25
C ASP A 178 13.30 4.00 8.17
N LEU A 179 13.85 4.14 6.96
CA LEU A 179 13.12 4.70 5.83
C LEU A 179 11.87 3.86 5.53
N LEU A 180 12.02 2.55 5.35
CA LEU A 180 10.95 1.63 4.97
C LEU A 180 9.88 1.46 6.06
N PHE A 181 10.28 1.33 7.33
CA PHE A 181 9.38 0.93 8.42
C PHE A 181 8.97 2.06 9.36
N ILE A 182 9.61 3.23 9.29
CA ILE A 182 9.28 4.37 10.15
C ILE A 182 8.90 5.58 9.28
N LYS A 183 9.82 6.05 8.43
CA LYS A 183 9.64 7.32 7.72
C LYS A 183 8.60 7.22 6.62
N ASN A 184 8.58 6.13 5.86
CA ASN A 184 7.61 5.95 4.78
C ASN A 184 6.17 5.84 5.32
N PRO A 185 5.84 4.96 6.29
CA PRO A 185 4.51 4.94 6.88
C PRO A 185 4.11 6.30 7.47
N GLN A 186 5.01 6.97 8.19
CA GLN A 186 4.75 8.31 8.73
C GLN A 186 4.38 9.32 7.63
N ARG A 187 5.09 9.31 6.49
CA ARG A 187 4.82 10.20 5.36
C ARG A 187 3.56 9.83 4.60
N ALA A 188 3.36 8.53 4.34
CA ALA A 188 2.26 8.02 3.56
C ALA A 188 0.92 8.27 4.27
N PHE A 189 0.86 8.07 5.59
CA PHE A 189 -0.37 8.18 6.38
C PHE A 189 -0.55 9.53 7.09
N ALA A 190 0.36 10.50 6.90
CA ALA A 190 0.16 11.85 7.41
C ALA A 190 -1.13 12.47 6.83
N VAL A 191 -2.00 12.96 7.71
CA VAL A 191 -3.25 13.63 7.32
C VAL A 191 -2.93 15.01 6.75
N ARG A 192 -2.99 15.12 5.43
CA ARG A 192 -2.76 16.37 4.69
C ARG A 192 -3.38 16.30 3.30
N ILE A 193 -4.00 17.40 2.88
CA ILE A 193 -4.56 17.54 1.53
C ILE A 193 -3.39 17.58 0.53
N ARG A 194 -3.43 16.69 -0.46
CA ARG A 194 -2.42 16.52 -1.51
C ARG A 194 -3.10 16.69 -2.87
N LYS A 195 -3.02 17.90 -3.43
CA LYS A 195 -3.54 18.23 -4.77
C LYS A 195 -2.41 18.24 -5.78
N ILE A 196 -2.75 18.04 -7.06
CA ILE A 196 -1.80 18.30 -8.14
C ILE A 196 -1.37 19.78 -8.08
N LYS A 197 -0.08 20.02 -8.36
CA LYS A 197 0.49 21.36 -8.43
C LYS A 197 0.13 22.06 -9.73
#